data_AF-A0A925PB07-F1
#
_entry.id   AF-A0A925PB07-F1
#
_cell.length_a   1.000
_cell.length_b   1.000
_cell.length_c   1.000
_cell.angle_alpha   90.00
_cell.angle_beta   90.00
_cell.angle_gamma   90.00
#
_symmetry.space_group_name_H-M   'P 1'
#
loop_
_entity.id
_entity.type
_entity.pdbx_description
1 polymer ?
#
loop_
_entity_poly.entity_id
_entity_poly.type
_entity_poly.pdbx_seq_one_letter_code
_entity_poly.pdbx_strand_id
1 'polypeptide(L)'
;MKSKTAPSSSAWSNANSEELYGFKRWGAGHFSVADDGTVAVQPLSDGRTIRIMDVVDEAVAMGLKAPLVIRFQDLLRHRVEQLNGVFHQAIKDEGYKGAYRGVFPIKVNQLREVVEEIVSASKGFNYGLEAGSKPELMIALAMHEGANSLIICNGYKDHDFIRIALLGRKLGKKVIIVVEQLAELDDIIRVASEVGVKPMIGFRAKLQTRGEGKWSSSSGDNAKFGLNTAEILFACEKLRAAKLVASLKLVHFHIGSQVPNILTIKNAVIEASRFYCQLAKMGFPMGYLDVGGGLGIDYDGSRTNYESSMNYSMAEYARDVVANVRDICDSMNVPVPDLVSESGRAIVAPHAMLVVEVFERINKRETLGVQHQPKEKHKVVTDLETLLRNRHKLGRLERFHDATQKKEEAFSLFNLGYLDLENRAAAESIFWQICEQIAQETRNAGYVPEELRDLNKLLADQYVCNFSVFQSL
;
A
#
# COMPACT_ATOMS: atom_id res chain seq x y z
N MET A 1 50.22 32.49 -5.03
CA MET A 1 49.50 31.28 -4.59
C MET A 1 48.12 31.70 -4.12
N LYS A 2 47.08 31.41 -4.92
CA LYS A 2 45.68 31.74 -4.56
C LYS A 2 45.21 30.76 -3.49
N SER A 3 44.84 31.32 -2.34
CA SER A 3 44.13 30.66 -1.25
C SER A 3 42.89 29.94 -1.80
N LYS A 4 42.85 28.62 -1.68
CA LYS A 4 41.62 27.83 -1.87
C LYS A 4 40.79 28.00 -0.60
N THR A 5 39.84 28.92 -0.65
CA THR A 5 38.70 28.94 0.27
C THR A 5 38.01 27.58 0.22
N ALA A 6 37.86 26.94 1.39
CA ALA A 6 37.03 25.74 1.55
C ALA A 6 35.63 26.02 0.99
N PRO A 7 34.98 25.06 0.31
CA PRO A 7 33.64 25.27 -0.21
C PRO A 7 32.71 25.57 0.95
N SER A 8 32.07 26.75 0.93
CA SER A 8 30.92 27.06 1.76
C SER A 8 29.90 25.93 1.63
N SER A 9 29.36 25.42 2.75
CA SER A 9 28.23 24.51 2.75
C SER A 9 27.20 24.96 1.71
N SER A 10 26.99 24.17 0.66
CA SER A 10 26.07 24.51 -0.41
C SER A 10 24.70 24.83 0.20
N ALA A 11 24.13 25.99 -0.13
CA ALA A 11 22.78 26.34 0.28
C ALA A 11 21.83 25.19 -0.11
N TRP A 12 21.01 24.75 0.83
CA TRP A 12 20.05 23.67 0.60
C TRP A 12 19.14 24.03 -0.58
N SER A 13 19.08 23.16 -1.58
CA SER A 13 18.34 23.41 -2.82
C SER A 13 17.09 22.52 -2.94
N ASN A 14 16.15 22.90 -3.79
CA ASN A 14 14.97 22.06 -4.11
C ASN A 14 15.39 20.68 -4.63
N ALA A 15 16.50 20.59 -5.37
CA ALA A 15 17.07 19.33 -5.83
C ALA A 15 17.53 18.44 -4.66
N ASN A 16 18.05 19.01 -3.57
CA ASN A 16 18.39 18.26 -2.38
C ASN A 16 17.15 17.73 -1.65
N SER A 17 16.07 18.52 -1.57
CA SER A 17 14.79 18.07 -1.03
C SER A 17 14.17 16.94 -1.86
N GLU A 18 14.18 17.08 -3.19
CA GLU A 18 13.74 16.05 -4.15
C GLU A 18 14.45 14.71 -3.94
N GLU A 19 15.78 14.74 -3.80
CA GLU A 19 16.59 13.55 -3.57
C GLU A 19 16.33 12.93 -2.19
N LEU A 20 16.33 13.76 -1.13
CA LEU A 20 16.16 13.33 0.25
C LEU A 20 14.79 12.66 0.47
N TYR A 21 13.71 13.32 0.04
CA TYR A 21 12.35 12.81 0.22
C TYR A 21 11.94 11.81 -0.86
N GLY A 22 12.70 11.69 -1.94
CA GLY A 22 12.53 10.66 -2.95
C GLY A 22 11.25 10.80 -3.79
N PHE A 23 10.71 12.01 -3.97
CA PHE A 23 9.47 12.24 -4.74
C PHE A 23 9.55 11.65 -6.16
N LYS A 24 10.72 11.72 -6.82
CA LYS A 24 10.94 11.06 -8.12
C LYS A 24 10.84 9.54 -8.10
N ARG A 25 11.08 8.91 -6.94
CA ARG A 25 11.10 7.45 -6.77
C ARG A 25 9.70 6.90 -6.53
N TRP A 26 9.01 7.36 -5.48
CA TRP A 26 7.68 6.88 -5.10
C TRP A 26 6.54 7.70 -5.71
N GLY A 27 6.77 8.99 -6.01
CA GLY A 27 5.74 9.92 -6.45
C GLY A 27 5.24 9.70 -7.88
N ALA A 28 5.91 8.86 -8.68
CA ALA A 28 5.48 8.43 -10.01
C ALA A 28 5.07 9.56 -10.97
N GLY A 29 5.71 10.73 -10.87
CA GLY A 29 5.41 11.93 -11.65
C GLY A 29 4.28 12.80 -11.09
N HIS A 30 3.58 12.35 -10.05
CA HIS A 30 2.48 13.07 -9.41
C HIS A 30 2.91 13.99 -8.28
N PHE A 31 4.07 13.76 -7.65
CA PHE A 31 4.54 14.55 -6.51
C PHE A 31 5.93 15.11 -6.82
N SER A 32 6.16 16.35 -6.41
CA SER A 32 7.41 17.07 -6.63
C SER A 32 7.58 18.23 -5.64
N VAL A 33 8.75 18.86 -5.65
CA VAL A 33 9.06 20.10 -4.94
C VAL A 33 8.95 21.27 -5.92
N ALA A 34 8.13 22.27 -5.58
CA ALA A 34 7.98 23.49 -6.35
C ALA A 34 9.20 24.43 -6.20
N ASP A 35 9.29 25.46 -7.04
CA ASP A 35 10.41 26.41 -7.05
C ASP A 35 10.56 27.17 -5.72
N ASP A 36 9.47 27.37 -4.99
CA ASP A 36 9.43 27.99 -3.65
C ASP A 36 9.74 27.01 -2.50
N GLY A 37 10.03 25.75 -2.80
CA GLY A 37 10.33 24.71 -1.82
C GLY A 37 9.11 24.01 -1.22
N THR A 38 7.89 24.33 -1.66
CA THR A 38 6.66 23.68 -1.20
C THR A 38 6.37 22.36 -1.94
N VAL A 39 5.50 21.53 -1.38
CA VAL A 39 5.04 20.31 -2.07
C VAL A 39 4.07 20.68 -3.19
N ALA A 40 4.33 20.11 -4.36
CA ALA A 40 3.55 20.26 -5.57
C ALA A 40 2.97 18.91 -6.03
N VAL A 41 1.71 18.91 -6.45
CA VAL A 41 1.02 17.73 -6.99
C VAL A 41 0.60 17.96 -8.44
N GLN A 42 0.85 16.96 -9.29
CA GLN A 42 0.44 16.90 -10.70
C GLN A 42 -0.54 15.73 -10.89
N PRO A 43 -1.86 15.93 -10.70
CA PRO A 43 -2.82 14.82 -10.71
C PRO A 43 -2.84 14.00 -12.01
N LEU A 44 -2.58 14.67 -13.15
CA LEU A 44 -2.60 14.06 -14.49
C LEU A 44 -1.20 13.84 -15.10
N SER A 45 -0.13 14.21 -14.37
CA SER A 45 1.26 14.12 -14.84
C SER A 45 1.51 14.78 -16.21
N ASP A 46 0.80 15.88 -16.49
CA ASP A 46 0.85 16.61 -17.77
C ASP A 46 1.46 18.03 -17.64
N GLY A 47 2.15 18.29 -16.54
CA GLY A 47 2.78 19.57 -16.23
C GLY A 47 1.89 20.57 -15.49
N ARG A 48 0.57 20.33 -15.38
CA ARG A 48 -0.31 21.15 -14.53
C ARG A 48 -0.06 20.81 -13.07
N THR A 49 0.29 21.82 -12.29
CA THR A 49 0.75 21.66 -10.91
C THR A 49 -0.16 22.41 -9.93
N ILE A 50 -0.46 21.76 -8.80
CA ILE A 50 -1.16 22.32 -7.65
C ILE A 50 -0.15 22.44 -6.50
N ARG A 51 0.09 23.65 -6.00
CA ARG A 51 0.84 23.82 -4.76
C ARG A 51 -0.05 23.48 -3.58
N ILE A 52 0.39 22.58 -2.72
CA ILE A 52 -0.44 22.10 -1.61
C ILE A 52 -0.69 23.18 -0.58
N MET A 53 0.27 24.08 -0.36
CA MET A 53 0.08 25.18 0.58
C MET A 53 -1.01 26.15 0.13
N ASP A 54 -1.20 26.37 -1.18
CA ASP A 54 -2.31 27.21 -1.67
C ASP A 54 -3.68 26.61 -1.30
N VAL A 55 -3.81 25.29 -1.42
CA VAL A 55 -5.03 24.56 -1.05
C VAL A 55 -5.27 24.61 0.46
N VAL A 56 -4.21 24.48 1.27
CA VAL A 56 -4.30 24.57 2.73
C VAL A 56 -4.68 25.98 3.17
N ASP A 57 -4.07 27.02 2.59
CA ASP A 57 -4.35 28.41 2.91
C ASP A 57 -5.79 28.79 2.54
N GLU A 58 -6.28 28.35 1.38
CA GLU A 58 -7.68 28.52 0.98
C GLU A 58 -8.65 27.79 1.93
N ALA A 59 -8.35 26.54 2.30
CA ALA A 59 -9.15 25.77 3.25
C ALA A 59 -9.24 26.47 4.62
N VAL A 60 -8.12 27.00 5.12
CA VAL A 60 -8.08 27.77 6.38
C VAL A 60 -8.87 29.07 6.26
N ALA A 61 -8.77 29.78 5.13
CA ALA A 61 -9.57 30.98 4.87
C ALA A 61 -11.09 30.69 4.85
N MET A 62 -11.49 29.47 4.47
CA MET A 62 -12.88 28.99 4.57
C MET A 62 -13.30 28.56 5.97
N GLY A 63 -12.40 28.63 6.97
CA GLY A 63 -12.66 28.21 8.35
C GLY A 63 -12.45 26.72 8.62
N LEU A 64 -11.90 25.96 7.66
CA LEU A 64 -11.48 24.58 7.89
C LEU A 64 -10.15 24.56 8.68
N LYS A 65 -9.87 23.47 9.37
CA LYS A 65 -8.67 23.31 10.20
C LYS A 65 -8.02 21.97 9.95
N ALA A 66 -6.71 21.90 10.16
CA ALA A 66 -6.00 20.63 10.22
C ALA A 66 -6.54 19.75 11.38
N PRO A 67 -6.54 18.42 11.24
CA PRO A 67 -6.05 17.65 10.09
C PRO A 67 -6.98 17.72 8.86
N LEU A 68 -6.40 17.86 7.67
CA LEU A 68 -7.12 17.91 6.39
C LEU A 68 -6.77 16.70 5.53
N VAL A 69 -7.76 16.10 4.87
CA VAL A 69 -7.54 15.08 3.84
C VAL A 69 -7.87 15.69 2.49
N ILE A 70 -6.84 15.94 1.68
CA ILE A 70 -6.97 16.46 0.32
C ILE A 70 -7.06 15.28 -0.63
N ARG A 71 -8.11 15.23 -1.47
CA ARG A 71 -8.32 14.17 -2.47
C ARG A 71 -8.19 14.72 -3.89
N PHE A 72 -7.38 14.06 -4.70
CA PHE A 72 -7.13 14.39 -6.10
C PHE A 72 -7.92 13.43 -7.00
N GLN A 73 -9.15 13.81 -7.36
CA GLN A 73 -10.04 12.97 -8.18
C GLN A 73 -9.44 12.64 -9.56
N ASP A 74 -8.80 13.63 -10.19
CA ASP A 74 -8.10 13.47 -11.46
C ASP A 74 -7.01 12.38 -11.40
N LEU A 75 -6.41 12.17 -10.23
CA LEU A 75 -5.40 11.12 -10.06
C LEU A 75 -6.04 9.73 -10.09
N LEU A 76 -7.24 9.54 -9.52
CA LEU A 76 -7.99 8.27 -9.66
C LEU A 76 -8.24 7.95 -11.14
N ARG A 77 -8.74 8.94 -11.88
CA ARG A 77 -8.96 8.83 -13.33
C ARG A 77 -7.69 8.46 -14.06
N HIS A 78 -6.61 9.18 -13.81
CA HIS A 78 -5.32 8.91 -14.43
C HIS A 78 -4.82 7.50 -14.15
N ARG A 79 -4.99 6.99 -12.92
CA ARG A 79 -4.58 5.62 -12.56
C ARG A 79 -5.42 4.56 -13.27
N VAL A 80 -6.72 4.79 -13.42
CA VAL A 80 -7.60 3.91 -14.23
C VAL A 80 -7.14 3.90 -15.69
N GLU A 81 -6.90 5.07 -16.28
CA GLU A 81 -6.41 5.21 -17.65
C GLU A 81 -5.05 4.54 -17.87
N GLN A 82 -4.10 4.76 -16.95
CA GLN A 82 -2.77 4.15 -16.99
C GLN A 82 -2.86 2.62 -16.97
N LEU A 83 -3.63 2.05 -16.04
CA LEU A 83 -3.75 0.60 -15.91
C LEU A 83 -4.35 -0.02 -17.18
N ASN A 84 -5.45 0.54 -17.68
CA ASN A 84 -6.05 0.04 -18.92
C ASN A 84 -5.12 0.25 -20.12
N GLY A 85 -4.42 1.39 -20.18
CA GLY A 85 -3.47 1.71 -21.24
C GLY A 85 -2.33 0.69 -21.33
N VAL A 86 -1.72 0.32 -20.20
CA VAL A 86 -0.62 -0.67 -20.20
C VAL A 86 -1.10 -2.08 -20.56
N PHE A 87 -2.30 -2.47 -20.15
CA PHE A 87 -2.89 -3.76 -20.56
C PHE A 87 -3.26 -3.77 -22.04
N HIS A 88 -3.85 -2.69 -22.56
CA HIS A 88 -4.13 -2.58 -23.99
C HIS A 88 -2.84 -2.62 -24.83
N GLN A 89 -1.78 -1.96 -24.38
CA GLN A 89 -0.49 -2.00 -25.03
C GLN A 89 0.08 -3.42 -25.02
N ALA A 90 0.09 -4.11 -23.87
CA ALA A 90 0.54 -5.50 -23.77
C ALA A 90 -0.28 -6.45 -24.64
N ILE A 91 -1.62 -6.31 -24.68
CA ILE A 91 -2.52 -7.09 -25.55
C ILE A 91 -2.16 -6.90 -27.02
N LYS A 92 -1.91 -5.64 -27.44
CA LYS A 92 -1.53 -5.32 -28.82
C LYS A 92 -0.17 -5.92 -29.17
N ASP A 93 0.83 -5.76 -28.30
CA ASP A 93 2.21 -6.21 -28.53
C ASP A 93 2.29 -7.74 -28.60
N GLU A 94 1.53 -8.44 -27.77
CA GLU A 94 1.49 -9.91 -27.73
C GLU A 94 0.51 -10.53 -28.74
N GLY A 95 -0.25 -9.72 -29.49
CA GLY A 95 -1.26 -10.18 -30.44
C GLY A 95 -2.45 -10.91 -29.78
N TYR A 96 -2.70 -10.64 -28.49
CA TYR A 96 -3.70 -11.31 -27.66
C TYR A 96 -5.13 -11.04 -28.16
N LYS A 97 -5.96 -12.09 -28.27
CA LYS A 97 -7.31 -11.98 -28.87
C LYS A 97 -8.43 -11.60 -27.90
N GLY A 98 -8.22 -11.75 -26.60
CA GLY A 98 -9.16 -11.30 -25.56
C GLY A 98 -9.01 -9.82 -25.24
N ALA A 99 -9.91 -9.29 -24.42
CA ALA A 99 -9.87 -7.91 -23.93
C ALA A 99 -9.43 -7.84 -22.47
N TYR A 100 -8.98 -6.66 -22.03
CA TYR A 100 -8.78 -6.36 -20.61
C TYR A 100 -10.03 -5.69 -20.02
N ARG A 101 -10.37 -6.06 -18.78
CA ARG A 101 -11.52 -5.58 -18.00
C ARG A 101 -11.08 -5.31 -16.56
N GLY A 102 -10.59 -4.10 -16.28
CA GLY A 102 -10.31 -3.73 -14.89
C GLY A 102 -11.58 -3.69 -14.04
N VAL A 103 -11.49 -4.09 -12.77
CA VAL A 103 -12.60 -4.10 -11.82
C VAL A 103 -12.14 -3.44 -10.53
N PHE A 104 -12.94 -2.54 -9.95
CA PHE A 104 -12.58 -1.86 -8.71
C PHE A 104 -13.18 -2.58 -7.50
N PRO A 105 -12.36 -3.18 -6.62
CA PRO A 105 -12.84 -3.77 -5.39
C PRO A 105 -13.22 -2.68 -4.38
N ILE A 106 -14.52 -2.53 -4.13
CA ILE A 106 -15.11 -1.47 -3.29
C ILE A 106 -14.50 -1.50 -1.86
N LYS A 107 -14.11 -2.68 -1.37
CA LYS A 107 -13.48 -2.87 -0.06
C LYS A 107 -12.26 -1.97 0.21
N VAL A 108 -11.57 -1.53 -0.85
CA VAL A 108 -10.35 -0.72 -0.73
C VAL A 108 -10.69 0.73 -0.38
N ASN A 109 -11.79 1.26 -0.90
CA ASN A 109 -12.32 2.57 -0.54
C ASN A 109 -13.79 2.70 -0.99
N GLN A 110 -14.71 2.68 -0.01
CA GLN A 110 -16.16 2.69 -0.22
C GLN A 110 -16.75 4.10 -0.36
N LEU A 111 -15.95 5.15 -0.25
CA LEU A 111 -16.44 6.52 -0.31
C LEU A 111 -17.10 6.79 -1.66
N ARG A 112 -18.28 7.41 -1.61
CA ARG A 112 -19.12 7.66 -2.78
C ARG A 112 -18.33 8.39 -3.85
N GLU A 113 -17.64 9.47 -3.47
CA GLU A 113 -16.87 10.32 -4.36
C GLU A 113 -15.69 9.61 -5.02
N VAL A 114 -15.17 8.53 -4.42
CA VAL A 114 -14.10 7.70 -5.00
C VAL A 114 -14.69 6.71 -6.00
N VAL A 115 -15.78 6.03 -5.62
CA VAL A 115 -16.46 5.06 -6.49
C VAL A 115 -17.06 5.76 -7.72
N GLU A 116 -17.71 6.91 -7.54
CA GLU A 116 -18.28 7.70 -8.64
C GLU A 116 -17.20 8.16 -9.63
N GLU A 117 -16.03 8.61 -9.15
CA GLU A 117 -14.95 9.03 -10.04
C GLU A 117 -14.37 7.84 -10.82
N ILE A 118 -14.19 6.68 -10.18
CA ILE A 118 -13.71 5.46 -10.86
C ILE A 118 -14.72 4.99 -11.92
N VAL A 119 -16.02 4.99 -11.60
CA VAL A 119 -17.08 4.66 -12.56
C VAL A 119 -17.12 5.69 -13.69
N SER A 120 -16.95 6.98 -13.40
CA SER A 120 -16.87 8.04 -14.41
C SER A 120 -15.65 7.86 -15.34
N ALA A 121 -14.49 7.52 -14.79
CA ALA A 121 -13.27 7.22 -15.53
C ALA A 121 -13.38 5.94 -16.38
N SER A 122 -14.34 5.07 -16.09
CA SER A 122 -14.57 3.82 -16.82
C SER A 122 -15.14 3.99 -18.23
N LYS A 123 -15.64 5.20 -18.57
CA LYS A 123 -16.32 5.51 -19.84
C LYS A 123 -15.34 5.36 -21.02
N GLY A 124 -15.28 4.16 -21.59
CA GLY A 124 -14.37 3.77 -22.68
C GLY A 124 -13.68 2.42 -22.43
N PHE A 125 -13.50 2.04 -21.16
CA PHE A 125 -12.78 0.82 -20.75
C PHE A 125 -13.72 -0.31 -20.30
N ASN A 126 -14.97 0.00 -19.96
CA ASN A 126 -15.90 -0.94 -19.31
C ASN A 126 -15.37 -1.45 -17.96
N TYR A 127 -14.72 -0.56 -17.22
CA TYR A 127 -14.24 -0.85 -15.86
C TYR A 127 -15.42 -1.26 -14.96
N GLY A 128 -15.28 -2.36 -14.24
CA GLY A 128 -16.32 -2.93 -13.39
C GLY A 128 -16.15 -2.59 -11.91
N LEU A 129 -17.03 -3.17 -11.09
CA LEU A 129 -16.98 -3.10 -9.63
C LEU A 129 -16.92 -4.51 -9.03
N GLU A 130 -16.16 -4.69 -7.96
CA GLU A 130 -16.15 -5.92 -7.16
C GLU A 130 -16.74 -5.62 -5.78
N ALA A 131 -17.56 -6.57 -5.33
CA ALA A 131 -18.20 -6.55 -4.03
C ALA A 131 -17.84 -7.83 -3.27
N GLY A 132 -17.23 -7.68 -2.10
CA GLY A 132 -16.89 -8.77 -1.20
C GLY A 132 -17.93 -9.02 -0.11
N SER A 133 -19.05 -8.28 -0.12
CA SER A 133 -20.11 -8.39 0.90
C SER A 133 -21.47 -7.90 0.38
N LYS A 134 -22.56 -8.29 1.07
CA LYS A 134 -23.93 -7.90 0.70
C LYS A 134 -24.12 -6.38 0.64
N PRO A 135 -23.62 -5.55 1.60
CA PRO A 135 -23.70 -4.09 1.49
C PRO A 135 -22.91 -3.54 0.30
N GLU A 136 -21.72 -4.07 0.02
CA GLU A 136 -20.92 -3.63 -1.13
C GLU A 136 -21.60 -3.99 -2.45
N LEU A 137 -22.31 -5.12 -2.53
CA LEU A 137 -23.10 -5.48 -3.71
C LEU A 137 -24.23 -4.47 -3.97
N MET A 138 -24.85 -3.94 -2.91
CA MET A 138 -25.87 -2.89 -3.04
C MET A 138 -25.25 -1.60 -3.62
N ILE A 139 -24.05 -1.22 -3.16
CA ILE A 139 -23.29 -0.09 -3.72
C ILE A 139 -22.96 -0.36 -5.19
N ALA A 140 -22.42 -1.55 -5.49
CA ALA A 140 -22.04 -1.93 -6.85
C ALA A 140 -23.24 -1.88 -7.80
N LEU A 141 -24.41 -2.41 -7.41
CA LEU A 141 -25.60 -2.38 -8.24
C LEU A 141 -26.12 -0.96 -8.47
N ALA A 142 -26.07 -0.11 -7.45
CA ALA A 142 -26.50 1.29 -7.50
C ALA A 142 -25.58 2.15 -8.38
N MET A 143 -24.26 1.97 -8.27
CA MET A 143 -23.24 2.77 -8.97
C MET A 143 -22.86 2.22 -10.35
N HIS A 144 -23.21 0.97 -10.65
CA HIS A 144 -22.83 0.35 -11.92
C HIS A 144 -23.52 1.02 -13.11
N GLU A 145 -22.71 1.65 -13.96
CA GLU A 145 -23.11 2.24 -15.23
C GLU A 145 -22.56 1.39 -16.39
N GLY A 146 -23.40 1.15 -17.40
CA GLY A 146 -23.02 0.48 -18.65
C GLY A 146 -23.36 -1.01 -18.73
N ALA A 147 -23.88 -1.45 -19.87
CA ALA A 147 -24.31 -2.83 -20.08
C ALA A 147 -23.15 -3.85 -20.13
N ASN A 148 -21.91 -3.38 -20.27
CA ASN A 148 -20.74 -4.22 -20.55
C ASN A 148 -19.72 -4.32 -19.41
N SER A 149 -19.78 -3.44 -18.42
CA SER A 149 -18.94 -3.51 -17.21
C SER A 149 -19.37 -4.66 -16.31
N LEU A 150 -18.41 -5.28 -15.63
CA LEU A 150 -18.65 -6.43 -14.77
C LEU A 150 -19.03 -5.99 -13.35
N ILE A 151 -19.86 -6.79 -12.69
CA ILE A 151 -19.95 -6.83 -11.23
C ILE A 151 -19.44 -8.20 -10.79
N ILE A 152 -18.37 -8.23 -10.01
CA ILE A 152 -17.81 -9.48 -9.46
C ILE A 152 -18.21 -9.59 -8.00
N CYS A 153 -18.75 -10.74 -7.63
CA CYS A 153 -19.22 -11.00 -6.28
C CYS A 153 -18.35 -12.05 -5.58
N ASN A 154 -17.49 -11.60 -4.68
CA ASN A 154 -16.68 -12.43 -3.80
C ASN A 154 -17.23 -12.41 -2.36
N GLY A 155 -16.49 -13.04 -1.44
CA GLY A 155 -16.82 -13.09 -0.02
C GLY A 155 -17.89 -14.11 0.33
N TYR A 156 -18.30 -14.15 1.59
CA TYR A 156 -19.35 -15.07 2.06
C TYR A 156 -20.73 -14.66 1.53
N LYS A 157 -21.49 -15.62 1.01
CA LYS A 157 -22.79 -15.36 0.35
C LYS A 157 -23.91 -16.12 1.03
N ASP A 158 -24.81 -15.38 1.68
CA ASP A 158 -26.10 -15.90 2.12
C ASP A 158 -27.12 -15.92 0.96
N HIS A 159 -28.31 -16.48 1.20
CA HIS A 159 -29.34 -16.58 0.17
C HIS A 159 -29.81 -15.21 -0.33
N ASP A 160 -29.81 -14.19 0.53
CA ASP A 160 -30.17 -12.82 0.17
C ASP A 160 -29.14 -12.21 -0.78
N PHE A 161 -27.84 -12.37 -0.49
CA PHE A 161 -26.76 -11.95 -1.38
C PHE A 161 -26.96 -12.56 -2.76
N ILE A 162 -27.13 -13.89 -2.82
CA ILE A 162 -27.30 -14.62 -4.09
C ILE A 162 -28.52 -14.11 -4.84
N ARG A 163 -29.65 -13.91 -4.13
CA ARG A 163 -30.89 -13.38 -4.71
C ARG A 163 -30.69 -11.97 -5.28
N ILE A 164 -30.03 -11.07 -4.54
CA ILE A 164 -29.73 -9.70 -5.00
C ILE A 164 -28.85 -9.72 -6.25
N ALA A 165 -27.81 -10.55 -6.28
CA ALA A 165 -26.93 -10.71 -7.45
C ALA A 165 -27.70 -11.19 -8.69
N LEU A 166 -28.60 -12.16 -8.52
CA LEU A 166 -29.47 -12.68 -9.58
C LEU A 166 -30.53 -11.66 -10.03
N LEU A 167 -31.07 -10.84 -9.12
CA LEU A 167 -31.93 -9.73 -9.50
C LEU A 167 -31.17 -8.67 -10.31
N GLY A 168 -29.91 -8.39 -9.96
CA GLY A 168 -29.01 -7.56 -10.77
C GLY A 168 -28.84 -8.10 -12.20
N ARG A 169 -28.70 -9.42 -12.35
CA ARG A 169 -28.71 -10.09 -13.68
C ARG A 169 -30.03 -9.87 -14.41
N LYS A 170 -31.17 -9.98 -13.72
CA LYS A 170 -32.51 -9.76 -14.28
C LYS A 170 -32.68 -8.33 -14.80
N LEU A 171 -31.99 -7.35 -14.20
CA LEU A 171 -31.91 -5.96 -14.65
C LEU A 171 -30.93 -5.74 -15.82
N GLY A 172 -30.35 -6.80 -16.39
CA GLY A 172 -29.45 -6.73 -17.54
C GLY A 172 -27.98 -6.46 -17.20
N LYS A 173 -27.60 -6.40 -15.91
CA LYS A 173 -26.20 -6.21 -15.50
C LYS A 173 -25.40 -7.51 -15.64
N LYS A 174 -24.08 -7.43 -15.87
CA LYS A 174 -23.18 -8.59 -15.93
C LYS A 174 -22.61 -8.93 -14.54
N VAL A 175 -23.44 -9.57 -13.72
CA VAL A 175 -23.06 -9.98 -12.35
C VAL A 175 -22.53 -11.42 -12.34
N ILE A 176 -21.26 -11.61 -11.99
CA ILE A 176 -20.64 -12.93 -11.85
C ILE A 176 -20.56 -13.29 -10.37
N ILE A 177 -21.19 -14.40 -9.98
CA ILE A 177 -21.15 -14.92 -8.62
C ILE A 177 -19.96 -15.89 -8.53
N VAL A 178 -18.92 -15.52 -7.81
CA VAL A 178 -17.72 -16.34 -7.65
C VAL A 178 -17.93 -17.33 -6.51
N VAL A 179 -17.96 -18.62 -6.80
CA VAL A 179 -18.06 -19.69 -5.80
C VAL A 179 -16.73 -19.79 -5.07
N GLU A 180 -16.77 -19.56 -3.75
CA GLU A 180 -15.60 -19.63 -2.87
C GLU A 180 -15.64 -20.82 -1.93
N GLN A 181 -16.82 -21.44 -1.75
CA GLN A 181 -17.02 -22.68 -1.01
C GLN A 181 -17.99 -23.56 -1.78
N LEU A 182 -17.74 -24.88 -1.81
CA LEU A 182 -18.55 -25.81 -2.61
C LEU A 182 -20.05 -25.77 -2.25
N ALA A 183 -20.37 -25.54 -0.97
CA ALA A 183 -21.75 -25.44 -0.48
C ALA A 183 -22.53 -24.26 -1.08
N GLU A 184 -21.86 -23.15 -1.45
CA GLU A 184 -22.52 -21.98 -2.06
C GLU A 184 -23.16 -22.33 -3.40
N LEU A 185 -22.60 -23.32 -4.12
CA LEU A 185 -23.10 -23.70 -5.44
C LEU A 185 -24.52 -24.27 -5.36
N ASP A 186 -24.83 -25.06 -4.33
CA ASP A 186 -26.17 -25.62 -4.15
C ASP A 186 -27.21 -24.51 -3.91
N ASP A 187 -26.85 -23.50 -3.12
CA ASP A 187 -27.68 -22.33 -2.88
C ASP A 187 -27.85 -21.47 -4.14
N ILE A 188 -26.79 -21.27 -4.93
CA ILE A 188 -26.87 -20.55 -6.21
C ILE A 188 -27.83 -21.26 -7.17
N ILE A 189 -27.73 -22.59 -7.29
CA ILE A 189 -28.61 -23.39 -8.17
C ILE A 189 -30.07 -23.27 -7.70
N ARG A 190 -30.32 -23.41 -6.40
CA ARG A 190 -31.68 -23.32 -5.84
C ARG A 190 -32.29 -21.95 -6.08
N VAL A 191 -31.60 -20.87 -5.68
CA VAL A 191 -32.12 -19.50 -5.79
C VAL A 191 -32.25 -19.08 -7.26
N ALA A 192 -31.33 -19.50 -8.14
CA ALA A 192 -31.46 -19.27 -9.58
C ALA A 192 -32.75 -19.86 -10.17
N SER A 193 -33.10 -21.08 -9.75
CA SER A 193 -34.35 -21.74 -10.12
C SER A 193 -35.58 -20.97 -9.61
N GLU A 194 -35.57 -20.58 -8.32
CA GLU A 194 -36.67 -19.82 -7.71
C GLU A 194 -36.91 -18.45 -8.38
N VAL A 195 -35.84 -17.73 -8.73
CA VAL A 195 -35.93 -16.39 -9.34
C VAL A 195 -36.17 -16.48 -10.86
N GLY A 196 -35.94 -17.65 -11.47
CA GLY A 196 -36.06 -17.87 -12.91
C GLY A 196 -34.96 -17.18 -13.73
N VAL A 197 -33.75 -17.05 -13.17
CA VAL A 197 -32.62 -16.34 -13.80
C VAL A 197 -31.42 -17.27 -13.90
N LYS A 198 -30.86 -17.41 -15.11
CA LYS A 198 -29.62 -18.18 -15.30
C LYS A 198 -28.44 -17.42 -14.68
N PRO A 199 -27.70 -18.03 -13.73
CA PRO A 199 -26.56 -17.38 -13.10
C PRO A 199 -25.39 -17.26 -14.09
N MET A 200 -24.52 -16.28 -13.86
CA MET A 200 -23.13 -16.32 -14.34
C MET A 200 -22.26 -16.67 -13.14
N ILE A 201 -21.46 -17.72 -13.27
CA ILE A 201 -20.70 -18.33 -12.18
C ILE A 201 -19.22 -18.22 -12.49
N GLY A 202 -18.44 -17.89 -11.46
CA GLY A 202 -16.99 -18.04 -11.45
C GLY A 202 -16.56 -19.05 -10.38
N PHE A 203 -15.39 -19.66 -10.54
CA PHE A 203 -14.76 -20.46 -9.48
C PHE A 203 -13.51 -19.75 -8.98
N ARG A 204 -13.42 -19.55 -7.67
CA ARG A 204 -12.17 -19.13 -7.03
C ARG A 204 -11.30 -20.37 -6.82
N ALA A 205 -10.18 -20.47 -7.53
CA ALA A 205 -9.25 -21.59 -7.37
C ALA A 205 -8.29 -21.33 -6.21
N LYS A 206 -8.08 -22.34 -5.36
CA LYS A 206 -6.95 -22.37 -4.43
C LYS A 206 -5.69 -22.77 -5.18
N LEU A 207 -4.77 -21.82 -5.30
CA LEU A 207 -3.47 -22.04 -5.91
C LEU A 207 -2.48 -22.59 -4.87
N GLN A 208 -1.59 -23.49 -5.29
CA GLN A 208 -0.45 -23.94 -4.49
C GLN A 208 0.61 -22.85 -4.38
N THR A 209 0.68 -21.95 -5.37
CA THR A 209 1.51 -20.75 -5.30
C THR A 209 1.12 -19.91 -4.07
N ARG A 210 2.04 -19.79 -3.11
CA ARG A 210 1.82 -19.01 -1.88
C ARG A 210 2.02 -17.51 -2.16
N GLY A 211 1.18 -16.68 -1.54
CA GLY A 211 1.38 -15.23 -1.50
C GLY A 211 2.58 -14.85 -0.63
N GLU A 212 3.22 -13.72 -0.93
CA GLU A 212 4.33 -13.15 -0.15
C GLU A 212 3.88 -11.88 0.59
N GLY A 213 4.61 -11.48 1.63
CA GLY A 213 4.33 -10.27 2.42
C GLY A 213 3.33 -10.45 3.57
N LYS A 214 2.90 -9.32 4.16
CA LYS A 214 2.00 -9.25 5.34
C LYS A 214 0.67 -9.99 5.16
N TRP A 215 0.24 -10.22 3.91
CA TRP A 215 -1.05 -10.81 3.57
C TRP A 215 -0.97 -12.26 3.05
N SER A 216 0.20 -12.90 3.20
CA SER A 216 0.48 -14.27 2.73
C SER A 216 -0.52 -15.34 3.21
N SER A 217 -1.17 -15.14 4.37
CA SER A 217 -2.20 -16.03 4.90
C SER A 217 -3.50 -16.08 4.07
N SER A 218 -3.66 -15.20 3.08
CA SER A 218 -4.84 -15.13 2.21
C SER A 218 -4.77 -16.10 1.01
N SER A 219 -3.70 -16.90 0.90
CA SER A 219 -3.38 -17.74 -0.27
C SER A 219 -2.75 -19.08 0.13
N GLY A 220 -2.67 -20.04 -0.80
CA GLY A 220 -2.23 -21.41 -0.51
C GLY A 220 -3.33 -22.30 0.07
N ASP A 221 -2.97 -23.53 0.48
CA ASP A 221 -3.90 -24.54 1.00
C ASP A 221 -4.68 -24.08 2.26
N ASN A 222 -4.06 -23.20 3.06
CA ASN A 222 -4.65 -22.65 4.28
C ASN A 222 -5.54 -21.42 4.04
N ALA A 223 -5.75 -21.01 2.78
CA ALA A 223 -6.63 -19.89 2.47
C ALA A 223 -8.08 -20.19 2.92
N LYS A 224 -8.70 -19.20 3.58
CA LYS A 224 -10.08 -19.28 4.07
C LYS A 224 -11.11 -19.48 2.95
N PHE A 225 -10.79 -19.02 1.74
CA PHE A 225 -11.69 -19.00 0.58
C PHE A 225 -11.06 -19.68 -0.64
N GLY A 226 -11.91 -20.22 -1.50
CA GLY A 226 -11.54 -20.88 -2.74
C GLY A 226 -11.71 -22.39 -2.68
N LEU A 227 -11.91 -22.97 -3.86
CA LEU A 227 -12.09 -24.39 -4.08
C LEU A 227 -10.73 -25.04 -4.35
N ASN A 228 -10.45 -26.13 -3.65
CA ASN A 228 -9.35 -27.02 -4.04
C ASN A 228 -9.71 -27.79 -5.33
N THR A 229 -8.74 -28.48 -5.93
CA THR A 229 -8.93 -29.21 -7.20
C THR A 229 -10.09 -30.21 -7.15
N ALA A 230 -10.26 -30.96 -6.06
CA ALA A 230 -11.34 -31.93 -5.93
C ALA A 230 -12.71 -31.23 -5.85
N GLU A 231 -12.82 -30.15 -5.08
CA GLU A 231 -14.02 -29.33 -4.98
C GLU A 231 -14.40 -28.70 -6.32
N ILE A 232 -13.43 -28.25 -7.13
CA ILE A 232 -13.67 -27.77 -8.50
C ILE A 232 -14.29 -28.87 -9.36
N LEU A 233 -13.78 -30.11 -9.29
CA LEU A 233 -14.35 -31.23 -10.05
C LEU A 233 -15.78 -31.56 -9.60
N PHE A 234 -16.03 -31.61 -8.28
CA PHE A 234 -17.39 -31.79 -7.76
C PHE A 234 -18.33 -30.65 -8.16
N ALA A 235 -17.85 -29.40 -8.16
CA ALA A 235 -18.62 -28.25 -8.62
C ALA A 235 -18.97 -28.37 -10.11
N CYS A 236 -18.04 -28.87 -10.93
CA CYS A 236 -18.29 -29.17 -12.35
C CYS A 236 -19.40 -30.21 -12.52
N GLU A 237 -19.37 -31.29 -11.74
CA GLU A 237 -20.40 -32.35 -11.77
C GLU A 237 -21.78 -31.82 -11.36
N LYS A 238 -21.85 -31.01 -10.29
CA LYS A 238 -23.09 -30.34 -9.86
C LYS A 238 -23.66 -29.44 -10.95
N LEU A 239 -22.82 -28.65 -11.63
CA LEU A 239 -23.26 -27.81 -12.76
C LEU A 239 -23.79 -28.64 -13.93
N ARG A 240 -23.20 -29.80 -14.24
CA ARG A 240 -23.72 -30.72 -15.26
C ARG A 240 -25.08 -31.28 -14.88
N ALA A 241 -25.21 -31.78 -13.65
CA ALA A 241 -26.46 -32.33 -13.13
C ALA A 241 -27.60 -31.28 -13.15
N ALA A 242 -27.28 -30.03 -12.82
CA ALA A 242 -28.23 -28.91 -12.86
C ALA A 242 -28.46 -28.33 -14.26
N LYS A 243 -27.83 -28.86 -15.32
CA LYS A 243 -27.88 -28.34 -16.70
C LYS A 243 -27.43 -26.88 -16.82
N LEU A 244 -26.46 -26.48 -15.99
CA LEU A 244 -25.90 -25.13 -15.91
C LEU A 244 -24.44 -25.05 -16.39
N VAL A 245 -24.00 -25.99 -17.24
CA VAL A 245 -22.65 -25.97 -17.85
C VAL A 245 -22.33 -24.62 -18.50
N ALA A 246 -23.32 -24.01 -19.18
CA ALA A 246 -23.16 -22.73 -19.84
C ALA A 246 -22.95 -21.53 -18.88
N SER A 247 -23.25 -21.71 -17.59
CA SER A 247 -23.16 -20.65 -16.57
C SER A 247 -21.75 -20.44 -16.03
N LEU A 248 -20.85 -21.42 -16.11
CA LEU A 248 -19.46 -21.24 -15.68
C LEU A 248 -18.71 -20.41 -16.73
N LYS A 249 -18.26 -19.22 -16.33
CA LYS A 249 -17.63 -18.23 -17.21
C LYS A 249 -16.26 -17.78 -16.77
N LEU A 250 -15.93 -17.91 -15.48
CA LEU A 250 -14.79 -17.23 -14.89
C LEU A 250 -13.96 -18.17 -13.98
N VAL A 251 -12.63 -18.10 -14.10
CA VAL A 251 -11.71 -18.55 -13.05
C VAL A 251 -11.17 -17.32 -12.35
N HIS A 252 -11.25 -17.29 -11.03
CA HIS A 252 -10.71 -16.23 -10.18
C HIS A 252 -9.61 -16.81 -9.30
N PHE A 253 -8.59 -16.01 -8.99
CA PHE A 253 -7.69 -16.29 -7.88
C PHE A 253 -7.26 -14.98 -7.22
N HIS A 254 -6.80 -15.08 -5.98
CA HIS A 254 -6.27 -13.92 -5.27
C HIS A 254 -5.09 -14.34 -4.39
N ILE A 255 -3.90 -13.81 -4.71
CA ILE A 255 -2.64 -14.09 -4.01
C ILE A 255 -2.35 -13.12 -2.85
N GLY A 256 -3.31 -12.26 -2.51
CA GLY A 256 -3.19 -11.24 -1.45
C GLY A 256 -2.99 -9.82 -2.00
N SER A 257 -2.99 -8.84 -1.08
CA SER A 257 -2.73 -7.44 -1.39
C SER A 257 -1.24 -7.12 -1.28
N GLN A 258 -0.74 -6.18 -2.09
CA GLN A 258 0.65 -5.70 -2.04
C GLN A 258 1.65 -6.86 -2.24
N VAL A 259 1.63 -7.48 -3.41
CA VAL A 259 2.58 -8.55 -3.77
C VAL A 259 3.86 -7.88 -4.25
N PRO A 260 4.98 -7.98 -3.51
CA PRO A 260 6.17 -7.19 -3.81
C PRO A 260 7.04 -7.82 -4.92
N ASN A 261 6.85 -9.11 -5.21
CA ASN A 261 7.68 -9.89 -6.14
C ASN A 261 6.89 -10.32 -7.39
N ILE A 262 7.36 -9.93 -8.56
CA ILE A 262 6.74 -10.27 -9.85
C ILE A 262 6.72 -11.78 -10.13
N LEU A 263 7.71 -12.53 -9.63
CA LEU A 263 7.77 -13.98 -9.84
C LEU A 263 6.59 -14.71 -9.18
N THR A 264 6.13 -14.23 -8.02
CA THR A 264 4.96 -14.77 -7.32
C THR A 264 3.70 -14.61 -8.17
N ILE A 265 3.54 -13.44 -8.80
CA ILE A 265 2.43 -13.14 -9.71
C ILE A 265 2.50 -14.06 -10.93
N LYS A 266 3.68 -14.19 -11.57
CA LYS A 266 3.89 -15.07 -12.73
C LYS A 266 3.47 -16.50 -12.44
N ASN A 267 3.96 -17.07 -11.34
CA ASN A 267 3.66 -18.44 -10.96
C ASN A 267 2.15 -18.66 -10.75
N ALA A 268 1.48 -17.70 -10.09
CA ALA A 268 0.04 -17.77 -9.86
C ALA A 268 -0.77 -17.67 -11.16
N VAL A 269 -0.39 -16.77 -12.07
CA VAL A 269 -1.02 -16.62 -13.40
C VAL A 269 -0.85 -17.90 -14.22
N ILE A 270 0.35 -18.51 -14.22
CA ILE A 270 0.61 -19.77 -14.93
C ILE A 270 -0.30 -20.88 -14.40
N GLU A 271 -0.38 -21.04 -13.08
CA GLU A 271 -1.20 -22.06 -12.43
C GLU A 271 -2.70 -21.86 -12.73
N ALA A 272 -3.21 -20.64 -12.58
CA ALA A 272 -4.60 -20.32 -12.84
C ALA A 272 -4.98 -20.45 -14.33
N SER A 273 -4.08 -20.09 -15.24
CA SER A 273 -4.27 -20.28 -16.69
C SER A 273 -4.44 -21.75 -17.05
N ARG A 274 -3.73 -22.65 -16.35
CA ARG A 274 -3.91 -24.09 -16.53
C ARG A 274 -5.27 -24.56 -16.02
N PHE A 275 -5.74 -24.08 -14.86
CA PHE A 275 -7.11 -24.36 -14.40
C PHE A 275 -8.16 -23.91 -15.42
N TYR A 276 -8.03 -22.69 -15.94
CA TYR A 276 -8.89 -22.15 -16.99
C TYR A 276 -8.92 -23.08 -18.22
N CYS A 277 -7.75 -23.46 -18.74
CA CYS A 277 -7.65 -24.31 -19.91
C CYS A 277 -8.20 -25.73 -19.69
N GLN A 278 -8.00 -26.31 -18.51
CA GLN A 278 -8.57 -27.62 -18.16
C GLN A 278 -10.10 -27.56 -18.12
N LEU A 279 -10.68 -26.54 -17.48
CA LEU A 279 -12.13 -26.35 -17.46
C LEU A 279 -12.71 -26.14 -18.86
N ALA A 280 -12.02 -25.38 -19.72
CA ALA A 280 -12.41 -25.24 -21.12
C ALA A 280 -12.40 -26.58 -21.87
N LYS A 281 -11.35 -27.40 -21.69
CA LYS A 281 -11.25 -28.75 -22.28
C LYS A 281 -12.29 -29.73 -21.75
N MET A 282 -12.76 -29.53 -20.51
CA MET A 282 -13.90 -30.26 -19.96
C MET A 282 -15.23 -29.84 -20.60
N GLY A 283 -15.26 -28.86 -21.51
CA GLY A 283 -16.45 -28.43 -22.24
C GLY A 283 -17.24 -27.32 -21.56
N PHE A 284 -16.66 -26.63 -20.59
CA PHE A 284 -17.22 -25.37 -20.10
C PHE A 284 -16.85 -24.24 -21.08
N PRO A 285 -17.78 -23.30 -21.38
CA PRO A 285 -17.52 -22.27 -22.37
C PRO A 285 -16.45 -21.26 -21.93
N MET A 286 -16.28 -21.11 -20.62
CA MET A 286 -15.36 -20.13 -20.02
C MET A 286 -15.57 -18.72 -20.60
N GLY A 287 -14.57 -17.84 -20.50
CA GLY A 287 -14.62 -16.47 -21.03
C GLY A 287 -13.79 -15.46 -20.26
N TYR A 288 -13.60 -15.64 -18.96
CA TYR A 288 -12.86 -14.70 -18.11
C TYR A 288 -11.80 -15.41 -17.27
N LEU A 289 -10.63 -14.78 -17.15
CA LEU A 289 -9.63 -15.13 -16.15
C LEU A 289 -9.35 -13.89 -15.32
N ASP A 290 -9.69 -13.99 -14.05
CA ASP A 290 -9.54 -12.93 -13.08
C ASP A 290 -8.34 -13.20 -12.18
N VAL A 291 -7.34 -12.33 -12.30
CA VAL A 291 -6.10 -12.40 -11.55
C VAL A 291 -6.19 -11.75 -10.16
N GLY A 292 -7.37 -11.21 -9.83
CA GLY A 292 -7.64 -10.54 -8.57
C GLY A 292 -6.80 -9.29 -8.36
N GLY A 293 -6.66 -8.89 -7.10
CA GLY A 293 -5.74 -7.83 -6.69
C GLY A 293 -4.29 -8.32 -6.58
N GLY A 294 -3.43 -7.48 -6.00
CA GLY A 294 -2.04 -7.85 -5.70
C GLY A 294 -1.00 -6.95 -6.35
N LEU A 295 -1.36 -6.23 -7.42
CA LEU A 295 -0.54 -5.16 -8.00
C LEU A 295 -0.10 -4.19 -6.89
N GLY A 296 1.21 -4.11 -6.67
CA GLY A 296 1.83 -3.36 -5.59
C GLY A 296 1.85 -1.85 -5.83
N ILE A 297 2.22 -1.15 -4.77
CA ILE A 297 2.62 0.26 -4.78
C ILE A 297 4.01 0.37 -4.16
N ASP A 298 4.88 1.17 -4.76
CA ASP A 298 6.21 1.46 -4.24
C ASP A 298 6.11 2.64 -3.25
N TYR A 299 5.83 2.36 -1.96
CA TYR A 299 5.61 3.42 -0.96
C TYR A 299 6.92 4.09 -0.53
N ASP A 300 8.05 3.37 -0.52
CA ASP A 300 9.35 3.88 -0.10
C ASP A 300 10.25 4.32 -1.27
N GLY A 301 9.88 3.99 -2.51
CA GLY A 301 10.63 4.35 -3.71
C GLY A 301 11.87 3.48 -3.95
N SER A 302 12.00 2.34 -3.24
CA SER A 302 13.19 1.49 -3.33
C SER A 302 13.18 0.56 -4.53
N ARG A 303 12.00 0.28 -5.12
CA ARG A 303 11.80 -0.73 -6.18
C ARG A 303 12.37 -2.11 -5.83
N THR A 304 12.25 -2.48 -4.57
CA THR A 304 12.69 -3.79 -4.06
C THR A 304 11.50 -4.71 -3.81
N ASN A 305 11.78 -5.99 -3.51
CA ASN A 305 10.78 -6.96 -3.04
C ASN A 305 10.45 -6.81 -1.52
N TYR A 306 10.77 -5.65 -0.93
CA TYR A 306 10.39 -5.33 0.45
C TYR A 306 8.87 -5.15 0.58
N GLU A 307 8.32 -5.39 1.78
CA GLU A 307 6.87 -5.42 2.01
C GLU A 307 6.13 -4.10 1.70
N SER A 308 6.83 -2.97 1.75
CA SER A 308 6.30 -1.63 1.44
C SER A 308 6.70 -1.14 0.05
N SER A 309 7.21 -2.05 -0.81
CA SER A 309 7.69 -1.76 -2.16
C SER A 309 7.19 -2.83 -3.14
N MET A 310 7.61 -2.73 -4.41
CA MET A 310 7.51 -3.79 -5.42
C MET A 310 8.73 -3.78 -6.36
N ASN A 311 9.19 -4.95 -6.82
CA ASN A 311 10.34 -5.10 -7.71
C ASN A 311 10.01 -5.02 -9.21
N TYR A 312 8.81 -4.53 -9.56
CA TYR A 312 8.30 -4.49 -10.91
C TYR A 312 7.52 -3.21 -11.20
N SER A 313 7.27 -2.95 -12.47
CA SER A 313 6.42 -1.84 -12.93
C SER A 313 5.01 -2.32 -13.28
N MET A 314 4.04 -1.40 -13.30
CA MET A 314 2.68 -1.72 -13.78
C MET A 314 2.68 -2.26 -15.22
N ALA A 315 3.57 -1.75 -16.07
CA ALA A 315 3.71 -2.23 -17.45
C ALA A 315 4.31 -3.64 -17.54
N GLU A 316 5.27 -3.96 -16.67
CA GLU A 316 5.82 -5.33 -16.54
C GLU A 316 4.74 -6.30 -16.06
N TYR A 317 4.00 -5.94 -15.01
CA TYR A 317 2.85 -6.71 -14.52
C TYR A 317 1.86 -7.03 -15.65
N ALA A 318 1.45 -6.03 -16.44
CA ALA A 318 0.51 -6.22 -17.54
C ALA A 318 1.08 -7.16 -18.61
N ARG A 319 2.34 -6.96 -19.04
CA ARG A 319 3.00 -7.84 -20.03
C ARG A 319 3.10 -9.28 -19.53
N ASP A 320 3.51 -9.47 -18.29
CA ASP A 320 3.70 -10.79 -17.71
C ASP A 320 2.37 -11.54 -17.57
N VAL A 321 1.28 -10.86 -17.19
CA VAL A 321 -0.06 -11.47 -17.18
C VAL A 321 -0.47 -11.87 -18.59
N VAL A 322 -0.40 -10.96 -19.57
CA VAL A 322 -0.85 -11.21 -20.95
C VAL A 322 -0.05 -12.34 -21.61
N ALA A 323 1.28 -12.27 -21.54
CA ALA A 323 2.17 -13.23 -22.19
C ALA A 323 2.00 -14.64 -21.62
N ASN A 324 1.99 -14.81 -20.29
CA ASN A 324 1.85 -16.13 -19.68
C ASN A 324 0.48 -16.76 -19.96
N VAL A 325 -0.60 -15.96 -19.93
CA VAL A 325 -1.94 -16.49 -20.26
C VAL A 325 -2.01 -16.91 -21.72
N ARG A 326 -1.45 -16.10 -22.64
CA ARG A 326 -1.38 -16.45 -24.07
C ARG A 326 -0.66 -17.76 -24.27
N ASP A 327 0.58 -17.88 -23.79
CA ASP A 327 1.44 -19.03 -24.05
C ASP A 327 0.83 -20.33 -23.54
N ILE A 328 0.18 -20.28 -22.36
CA ILE A 328 -0.54 -21.45 -21.82
C ILE A 328 -1.78 -21.79 -22.66
N CYS A 329 -2.57 -20.79 -23.05
CA CYS A 329 -3.76 -21.02 -23.88
C CYS A 329 -3.39 -21.59 -25.26
N ASP A 330 -2.37 -21.03 -25.92
CA ASP A 330 -1.87 -21.47 -27.22
C ASP A 330 -1.31 -22.89 -27.15
N SER A 331 -0.46 -23.18 -26.16
CA SER A 331 0.10 -24.54 -25.97
C SER A 331 -0.96 -25.59 -25.67
N MET A 332 -2.08 -25.19 -25.07
CA MET A 332 -3.21 -26.06 -24.78
C MET A 332 -4.28 -26.05 -25.88
N ASN A 333 -4.13 -25.23 -26.92
CA ASN A 333 -5.10 -25.01 -28.00
C ASN A 333 -6.50 -24.64 -27.46
N VAL A 334 -6.53 -23.70 -26.52
CA VAL A 334 -7.74 -23.13 -25.89
C VAL A 334 -7.81 -21.64 -26.23
N PRO A 335 -9.00 -21.09 -26.59
CA PRO A 335 -9.15 -19.66 -26.79
C PRO A 335 -8.79 -18.86 -25.53
N VAL A 336 -8.01 -17.80 -25.72
CA VAL A 336 -7.65 -16.88 -24.63
C VAL A 336 -8.89 -16.21 -24.00
N PRO A 337 -8.93 -16.02 -22.67
CA PRO A 337 -10.01 -15.31 -21.99
C PRO A 337 -9.94 -13.78 -22.16
N ASP A 338 -11.02 -13.09 -21.79
CA ASP A 338 -10.92 -11.71 -21.32
C ASP A 338 -10.19 -11.70 -19.96
N LEU A 339 -9.20 -10.84 -19.82
CA LEU A 339 -8.41 -10.67 -18.59
C LEU A 339 -9.10 -9.69 -17.65
N VAL A 340 -9.23 -10.07 -16.39
CA VAL A 340 -9.76 -9.22 -15.32
C VAL A 340 -8.69 -9.01 -14.26
N SER A 341 -8.55 -7.79 -13.74
CA SER A 341 -7.76 -7.54 -12.52
C SER A 341 -8.51 -6.63 -11.55
N GLU A 342 -8.36 -6.89 -10.26
CA GLU A 342 -9.01 -6.16 -9.16
C GLU A 342 -8.01 -5.25 -8.43
N SER A 343 -7.28 -4.42 -9.19
CA SER A 343 -6.10 -3.69 -8.73
C SER A 343 -6.41 -2.43 -7.87
N GLY A 344 -7.33 -2.54 -6.90
CA GLY A 344 -7.88 -1.38 -6.17
C GLY A 344 -6.83 -0.50 -5.46
N ARG A 345 -5.89 -1.10 -4.70
CA ARG A 345 -4.81 -0.35 -4.03
C ARG A 345 -3.99 0.47 -5.02
N ALA A 346 -3.68 -0.11 -6.17
CA ALA A 346 -2.87 0.54 -7.20
C ALA A 346 -3.56 1.78 -7.81
N ILE A 347 -4.89 1.80 -7.77
CA ILE A 347 -5.72 2.93 -8.24
C ILE A 347 -5.80 4.02 -7.17
N VAL A 348 -6.14 3.66 -5.93
CA VAL A 348 -6.48 4.68 -4.90
C VAL A 348 -5.31 5.11 -4.04
N ALA A 349 -4.20 4.39 -3.94
CA ALA A 349 -3.14 4.77 -3.00
C ALA A 349 -2.62 6.22 -3.16
N PRO A 350 -2.37 6.75 -4.38
CA PRO A 350 -1.77 8.07 -4.51
C PRO A 350 -2.78 9.23 -4.50
N HIS A 351 -4.10 8.97 -4.47
CA HIS A 351 -5.11 10.03 -4.69
C HIS A 351 -5.39 10.90 -3.46
N ALA A 352 -4.85 10.57 -2.29
CA ALA A 352 -5.17 11.28 -1.06
C ALA A 352 -3.91 11.68 -0.30
N MET A 353 -3.93 12.89 0.27
CA MET A 353 -2.87 13.43 1.12
C MET A 353 -3.47 13.87 2.45
N LEU A 354 -2.94 13.34 3.55
CA LEU A 354 -3.23 13.81 4.89
C LEU A 354 -2.27 14.95 5.24
N VAL A 355 -2.81 16.14 5.48
CA VAL A 355 -2.08 17.30 5.95
C VAL A 355 -2.37 17.50 7.43
N VAL A 356 -1.31 17.56 8.23
CA VAL A 356 -1.39 17.73 9.69
C VAL A 356 -0.57 18.94 10.10
N GLU A 357 -1.03 19.60 11.16
CA GLU A 357 -0.30 20.69 11.78
C GLU A 357 0.60 20.13 12.90
N VAL A 358 1.85 20.59 12.92
CA VAL A 358 2.74 20.42 14.07
C VAL A 358 2.46 21.58 15.02
N PHE A 359 1.85 21.31 16.17
CA PHE A 359 1.53 22.35 17.15
C PHE A 359 2.52 22.42 18.30
N GLU A 360 3.32 21.37 18.52
CA GLU A 360 4.37 21.36 19.52
C GLU A 360 5.63 20.66 19.00
N ARG A 361 6.77 21.22 19.36
CA ARG A 361 8.09 20.65 19.13
C ARG A 361 8.71 20.38 20.49
N ILE A 362 8.93 19.12 20.81
CA ILE A 362 9.62 18.70 22.02
C ILE A 362 11.08 18.47 21.64
N ASN A 363 11.96 19.35 22.14
CA ASN A 363 13.39 19.26 21.91
C ASN A 363 14.13 19.01 23.23
N LYS A 364 14.87 17.89 23.30
CA LYS A 364 15.72 17.57 24.46
C LYS A 364 16.77 18.65 24.73
N ARG A 365 17.16 19.45 23.73
CA ARG A 365 18.14 20.54 23.84
C ARG A 365 17.60 21.76 24.57
N GLU A 366 16.30 22.04 24.51
CA GLU A 366 15.72 23.21 25.19
C GLU A 366 15.78 23.03 26.72
N THR A 367 15.62 21.79 27.20
CA THR A 367 15.83 21.44 28.61
C THR A 367 17.31 21.42 29.04
N LEU A 368 18.28 21.43 28.12
CA LEU A 368 19.71 21.40 28.48
C LEU A 368 20.25 22.73 29.02
N GLY A 369 19.55 23.84 28.75
CA GLY A 369 19.95 25.17 29.22
C GLY A 369 19.64 25.44 30.69
N VAL A 370 18.78 24.64 31.31
CA VAL A 370 18.36 24.81 32.71
C VAL A 370 19.12 23.81 33.58
N GLN A 371 20.29 24.22 34.07
CA GLN A 371 21.09 23.40 34.98
C GLN A 371 20.56 23.51 36.41
N HIS A 372 20.02 22.42 36.94
CA HIS A 372 19.85 22.29 38.39
C HIS A 372 21.21 21.95 39.02
N GLN A 373 21.70 22.83 39.89
CA GLN A 373 22.90 22.53 40.66
C GLN A 373 22.49 21.97 42.02
N PRO A 374 22.74 20.67 42.29
CA PRO A 374 22.40 20.09 43.57
C PRO A 374 23.24 20.74 44.67
N LYS A 375 22.65 20.91 45.86
CA LYS A 375 23.35 21.51 47.01
C LYS A 375 24.56 20.70 47.43
N GLU A 376 24.42 19.37 47.43
CA GLU A 376 25.50 18.42 47.65
C GLU A 376 25.65 17.53 46.42
N LYS A 377 26.82 17.60 45.77
CA LYS A 377 27.09 16.86 44.55
C LYS A 377 27.49 15.43 44.88
N HIS A 378 26.68 14.47 44.40
CA HIS A 378 27.07 13.08 44.38
C HIS A 378 28.23 12.84 43.41
N LYS A 379 29.07 11.83 43.70
CA LYS A 379 30.25 11.50 42.88
C LYS A 379 29.92 11.31 41.39
N VAL A 380 28.80 10.65 41.09
CA VAL A 380 28.34 10.41 39.70
C VAL A 380 28.16 11.70 38.89
N VAL A 381 27.70 12.78 39.53
CA VAL A 381 27.52 14.10 38.91
C VAL A 381 28.89 14.72 38.62
N THR A 382 29.81 14.66 39.59
CA THR A 382 31.18 15.18 39.43
C THR A 382 31.96 14.43 38.35
N ASP A 383 31.79 13.11 38.24
CA ASP A 383 32.38 12.29 37.19
C ASP A 383 31.86 12.72 35.81
N LEU A 384 30.54 12.94 35.67
CA LEU A 384 29.92 13.44 34.44
C LEU A 384 30.38 14.87 34.07
N GLU A 385 30.49 15.79 35.04
CA GLU A 385 31.05 17.13 34.80
C GLU A 385 32.50 17.06 34.29
N THR A 386 33.26 16.11 34.80
CA THR A 386 34.64 15.88 34.38
C THR A 386 34.71 15.38 32.94
N LEU A 387 33.83 14.45 32.56
CA LEU A 387 33.70 13.98 31.17
C LEU A 387 33.27 15.11 30.22
N LEU A 388 32.35 15.98 30.63
CA LEU A 388 31.90 17.12 29.84
C LEU A 388 33.05 18.13 29.59
N ARG A 389 33.89 18.40 30.60
CA ARG A 389 35.02 19.36 30.48
C ARG A 389 36.21 18.78 29.70
N ASN A 390 36.52 17.49 29.87
CA ASN A 390 37.75 16.87 29.34
C ASN A 390 37.61 16.44 27.87
N ARG A 391 37.43 17.41 26.97
CA ARG A 391 37.18 17.17 25.54
C ARG A 391 38.30 16.44 24.79
N HIS A 392 39.55 16.62 25.22
CA HIS A 392 40.75 16.23 24.46
C HIS A 392 41.45 14.95 24.98
N LYS A 393 41.01 14.39 26.11
CA LYS A 393 41.68 13.24 26.73
C LYS A 393 41.12 11.88 26.30
N LEU A 394 39.85 11.82 25.90
CA LEU A 394 39.15 10.59 25.54
C LEU A 394 38.63 10.68 24.11
N GLY A 395 38.56 9.53 23.42
CA GLY A 395 37.91 9.45 22.12
C GLY A 395 36.40 9.77 22.21
N ARG A 396 35.78 10.23 21.13
CA ARG A 396 34.33 10.54 21.08
C ARG A 396 33.45 9.35 21.50
N LEU A 397 33.80 8.16 21.03
CA LEU A 397 33.07 6.91 21.32
C LEU A 397 33.26 6.49 22.78
N GLU A 398 34.50 6.53 23.27
CA GLU A 398 34.82 6.24 24.68
C GLU A 398 34.06 7.19 25.63
N ARG A 399 34.07 8.50 25.34
CA ARG A 399 33.31 9.49 26.12
C ARG A 399 31.80 9.23 26.08
N PHE A 400 31.26 8.72 24.96
CA PHE A 400 29.85 8.33 24.88
C PHE A 400 29.54 7.11 25.75
N HIS A 401 30.41 6.10 25.73
CA HIS A 401 30.27 4.91 26.57
C HIS A 401 30.35 5.24 28.06
N ASP A 402 31.37 6.01 28.46
CA ASP A 402 31.56 6.44 29.85
C ASP A 402 30.37 7.26 30.35
N ALA A 403 29.86 8.19 29.53
CA ALA A 403 28.69 8.97 29.88
C ALA A 403 27.43 8.10 30.01
N THR A 404 27.26 7.10 29.13
CA THR A 404 26.14 6.15 29.18
C THR A 404 26.18 5.31 30.45
N GLN A 405 27.35 4.75 30.78
CA GLN A 405 27.55 4.00 32.02
C GLN A 405 27.24 4.86 33.25
N LYS A 406 27.70 6.11 33.28
CA LYS A 406 27.44 7.03 34.41
C LYS A 406 25.97 7.40 34.55
N LYS A 407 25.24 7.52 33.44
CA LYS A 407 23.77 7.71 33.46
C LYS A 407 23.06 6.49 34.05
N GLU A 408 23.45 5.28 33.65
CA GLU A 408 22.88 4.03 34.19
C GLU A 408 23.21 3.84 35.67
N GLU A 409 24.43 4.22 36.10
CA GLU A 409 24.84 4.26 37.50
C GLU A 409 23.93 5.22 38.29
N ALA A 410 23.71 6.45 37.80
CA ALA A 410 22.83 7.42 38.43
C ALA A 410 21.38 6.91 38.55
N PHE A 411 20.85 6.26 37.50
CA PHE A 411 19.52 5.64 37.52
C PHE A 411 19.41 4.53 38.57
N SER A 412 20.43 3.68 38.66
CA SER A 412 20.48 2.58 39.62
C SER A 412 20.55 3.09 41.07
N LEU A 413 21.42 4.09 41.32
CA LEU A 413 21.53 4.72 42.64
C LEU A 413 20.22 5.38 43.07
N PHE A 414 19.53 6.06 42.15
CA PHE A 414 18.23 6.66 42.46
C PHE A 414 17.17 5.61 42.81
N ASN A 415 17.05 4.53 42.03
CA ASN A 415 16.07 3.47 42.29
C ASN A 415 16.32 2.73 43.60
N LEU A 416 17.58 2.67 44.04
CA LEU A 416 18.00 2.06 45.31
C LEU A 416 17.95 3.05 46.50
N GLY A 417 17.60 4.31 46.28
CA GLY A 417 17.50 5.34 47.33
C GLY A 417 18.82 6.01 47.73
N TYR A 418 19.90 5.80 46.97
CA TYR A 418 21.23 6.38 47.22
C TYR A 418 21.48 7.70 46.48
N LEU A 419 20.55 8.14 45.63
CA LEU A 419 20.65 9.41 44.90
C LEU A 419 19.34 10.19 45.04
N ASP A 420 19.45 11.47 45.38
CA ASP A 420 18.30 12.37 45.44
C ASP A 420 17.85 12.84 44.04
N LEU A 421 16.71 13.51 43.99
CA LEU A 421 16.14 14.03 42.74
C LEU A 421 17.01 15.13 42.13
N GLU A 422 17.66 15.97 42.94
CA GLU A 422 18.52 17.06 42.46
C GLU A 422 19.72 16.51 41.70
N ASN A 423 20.39 15.49 42.24
CA ASN A 423 21.55 14.85 41.64
C ASN A 423 21.16 13.98 40.44
N ARG A 424 19.99 13.32 40.47
CA ARG A 424 19.47 12.59 39.30
C ARG A 424 19.23 13.56 38.13
N ALA A 425 18.54 14.67 38.38
CA ALA A 425 18.28 15.68 37.36
C ALA A 425 19.58 16.26 36.79
N ALA A 426 20.58 16.55 37.64
CA ALA A 426 21.89 17.02 37.21
C ALA A 426 22.63 15.99 36.32
N ALA A 427 22.64 14.71 36.72
CA ALA A 427 23.27 13.64 35.96
C ALA A 427 22.62 13.47 34.57
N GLU A 428 21.28 13.46 34.50
CA GLU A 428 20.54 13.37 33.24
C GLU A 428 20.82 14.57 32.32
N SER A 429 20.84 15.79 32.87
CA SER A 429 21.15 17.02 32.11
C SER A 429 22.57 17.00 31.55
N ILE A 430 23.58 16.66 32.37
CA ILE A 430 24.98 16.64 31.93
C ILE A 430 25.22 15.56 30.87
N PHE A 431 24.60 14.37 31.03
CA PHE A 431 24.67 13.32 30.03
C PHE A 431 24.23 13.82 28.65
N TRP A 432 23.06 14.48 28.57
CA TRP A 432 22.54 14.97 27.31
C TRP A 432 23.40 16.10 26.71
N GLN A 433 24.06 16.92 27.55
CA GLN A 433 25.03 17.92 27.08
C GLN A 433 26.27 17.26 26.47
N ILE A 434 26.77 16.17 27.07
CA ILE A 434 27.86 15.37 26.50
C ILE A 434 27.42 14.80 25.14
N CYS A 435 26.22 14.23 25.04
CA CYS A 435 25.65 13.71 23.80
C CYS A 435 25.57 14.79 22.71
N GLU A 436 25.07 15.98 23.05
CA GLU A 436 24.98 17.09 22.10
C GLU A 436 26.38 17.51 21.59
N GLN A 437 27.35 17.64 22.50
CA GLN A 437 28.71 18.00 22.14
C GLN A 437 29.35 16.93 21.22
N ILE A 438 29.15 15.64 21.53
CA ILE A 438 29.61 14.55 20.67
C ILE A 438 28.93 14.61 19.30
N ALA A 439 27.62 14.86 19.24
CA ALA A 439 26.90 14.96 17.97
C ALA A 439 27.44 16.12 17.10
N GLN A 440 27.73 17.29 17.70
CA GLN A 440 28.34 18.43 17.00
C GLN A 440 29.74 18.11 16.47
N GLU A 441 30.60 17.48 17.28
CA GLU A 441 31.95 17.06 16.87
C GLU A 441 31.93 16.00 15.75
N THR A 442 30.84 15.23 15.65
CA THR A 442 30.66 14.14 14.68
C THR A 442 30.18 14.64 13.32
N ARG A 443 29.52 15.80 13.22
CA ARG A 443 28.96 16.34 11.96
C ARG A 443 29.98 16.53 10.83
N ASN A 444 31.23 16.79 11.15
CA ASN A 444 32.30 17.08 10.18
C ASN A 444 33.36 15.97 10.09
N ALA A 445 33.09 14.79 10.66
CA ALA A 445 34.06 13.70 10.70
C ALA A 445 33.91 12.77 9.48
N GLY A 446 35.04 12.32 8.93
CA GLY A 446 35.03 11.41 7.77
C GLY A 446 34.41 10.04 8.07
N TYR A 447 34.71 9.46 9.24
CA TYR A 447 34.11 8.21 9.71
C TYR A 447 33.37 8.43 11.02
N VAL A 448 32.15 7.89 11.09
CA VAL A 448 31.26 7.93 12.26
C VAL A 448 30.85 6.50 12.62
N PRO A 449 31.25 5.99 13.81
CA PRO A 449 30.77 4.72 14.36
C PRO A 449 29.24 4.65 14.41
N GLU A 450 28.68 3.45 14.28
CA GLU A 450 27.22 3.23 14.18
C GLU A 450 26.47 3.73 15.43
N GLU A 451 27.03 3.52 16.62
CA GLU A 451 26.45 3.95 17.89
C GLU A 451 26.32 5.49 17.96
N LEU A 452 27.27 6.20 17.35
CA LEU A 452 27.24 7.66 17.25
C LEU A 452 26.32 8.15 16.13
N ARG A 453 25.93 7.30 15.16
CA ARG A 453 24.89 7.65 14.17
C ARG A 453 23.52 7.66 14.80
N ASP A 454 23.24 6.70 15.68
CA ASP A 454 21.96 6.64 16.42
C ASP A 454 21.81 7.77 17.43
N LEU A 455 22.91 8.39 17.86
CA LEU A 455 22.89 9.60 18.68
C LEU A 455 22.10 10.75 18.02
N ASN A 456 22.18 10.90 16.70
CA ASN A 456 21.40 11.90 15.97
C ASN A 456 19.90 11.62 16.02
N LYS A 457 19.50 10.34 16.01
CA LYS A 457 18.10 9.94 16.19
C LYS A 457 17.62 10.21 17.61
N LEU A 458 18.46 9.92 18.62
CA LEU A 458 18.15 10.15 20.03
C LEU A 458 17.98 11.64 20.37
N LEU A 459 18.71 12.51 19.67
CA LEU A 459 18.68 13.97 19.80
C LEU A 459 17.78 14.66 18.77
N ALA A 460 17.01 13.89 18.00
CA ALA A 460 16.07 14.45 17.03
C ALA A 460 14.91 15.16 17.74
N ASP A 461 14.39 16.18 17.09
CA ASP A 461 13.16 16.84 17.54
C ASP A 461 11.98 15.87 17.47
N GLN A 462 11.15 15.87 18.50
CA GLN A 462 9.89 15.16 18.50
C GLN A 462 8.78 16.15 18.16
N TYR A 463 8.10 15.91 17.05
CA TYR A 463 6.99 16.74 16.61
C TYR A 463 5.66 16.13 17.06
N VAL A 464 4.87 16.91 17.80
CA VAL A 464 3.51 16.55 18.17
C VAL A 464 2.58 17.11 17.11
N CYS A 465 1.92 16.21 16.39
CA CYS A 465 1.06 16.55 15.28
C CYS A 465 -0.42 16.43 15.70
N ASN A 466 -1.26 17.35 15.23
CA ASN A 466 -2.70 17.36 15.51
C ASN A 466 -3.44 16.33 14.64
N PHE A 467 -3.22 15.04 14.91
CA PHE A 467 -3.97 13.95 14.26
C PHE A 467 -3.92 12.67 15.10
N SER A 468 -4.78 11.71 14.75
CA SER A 468 -4.74 10.36 15.30
C SER A 468 -4.24 9.40 14.22
N VAL A 469 -3.16 8.67 14.54
CA VAL A 469 -2.64 7.58 13.71
C VAL A 469 -3.74 6.55 13.47
N PHE A 470 -4.43 6.08 14.52
CA PHE A 470 -5.48 5.06 14.43
C PHE A 470 -6.71 5.45 13.61
N GLN A 471 -6.93 6.75 13.39
CA GLN A 471 -8.05 7.25 12.61
C GLN A 471 -7.68 7.45 11.13
N SER A 472 -6.41 7.71 10.82
CA SER A 472 -6.00 8.30 9.54
C SER A 472 -4.97 7.48 8.75
N LEU A 473 -4.27 6.55 9.40
CA LEU A 473 -3.23 5.66 8.83
C LEU A 473 -3.47 4.22 9.28
#